data_AF-A0A7L9C721-F1
#
_entry.id   AF-A0A7L9C721-F1
#
_cell.length_a   1.000
_cell.length_b   1.000
_cell.length_c   1.000
_cell.angle_alpha   90.00
_cell.angle_beta   90.00
_cell.angle_gamma   90.00
#
_symmetry.space_group_name_H-M   'P 1'
#
loop_
_entity.id
_entity.type
_entity.pdbx_description
1 polymer ?
#
loop_
_entity_poly.entity_id
_entity_poly.type
_entity_poly.pdbx_seq_one_letter_code
_entity_poly.pdbx_strand_id
1 'polypeptide(L)'
;MQMKISTNYLRFSLLHRFCHFLIIISFFGLVLTGMPLAFRNYDWARWLYELFGGYPTAGFIHRICALITFFAAFIHFIFLFYNVSVQKKKGFFWGPNSLLIQPRDVFDIIGDLKWFLGIGKRPDFDRWIYWEKFEYLSLMWGTLVMALTGLILWFPVQFTKIIPASVAGIIDLPSIALIIHRYEAILAAGFIFTIHFFHTHLLPEKMPVDEAIFTGKITEEEFKHERLGQFKRLENQRLLENYKVAPPSLFVSFITRLFAVPILITGLIMVGFMFSALIVWAI
;
A
#
# COMPACT_ATOMS: atom_id res chain seq x y z
N MET A 1 -13.10 -33.10 18.96
CA MET A 1 -12.91 -32.35 17.70
C MET A 1 -11.41 -32.18 17.48
N GLN A 2 -10.77 -33.09 16.73
CA GLN A 2 -9.35 -32.95 16.39
C GLN A 2 -9.21 -31.69 15.53
N MET A 3 -8.57 -30.64 16.06
CA MET A 3 -8.12 -29.54 15.23
C MET A 3 -7.19 -30.14 14.19
N LYS A 4 -7.62 -30.19 12.93
CA LYS A 4 -6.73 -30.43 11.79
C LYS A 4 -5.62 -29.40 11.95
N ILE A 5 -4.41 -29.83 12.30
CA ILE A 5 -3.25 -28.93 12.36
C ILE A 5 -3.06 -28.48 10.92
N SER A 6 -3.55 -27.29 10.58
CA SER A 6 -3.34 -26.73 9.26
C SER A 6 -1.86 -26.41 9.15
N THR A 7 -1.19 -27.01 8.16
CA THR A 7 0.18 -26.64 7.86
C THR A 7 0.17 -25.18 7.40
N ASN A 8 1.02 -24.36 8.00
CA ASN A 8 1.13 -22.93 7.68
C ASN A 8 2.54 -22.62 7.17
N TYR A 9 2.62 -21.61 6.32
CA TYR A 9 3.87 -21.15 5.72
C TYR A 9 4.09 -19.66 5.99
N LEU A 10 5.36 -19.26 6.10
CA LEU A 10 5.74 -17.86 6.24
C LEU A 10 5.61 -17.13 4.89
N ARG A 11 4.62 -16.25 4.78
CA ARG A 11 4.37 -15.40 3.61
C ARG A 11 5.12 -14.07 3.66
N PHE A 12 5.18 -13.43 4.84
CA PHE A 12 5.82 -12.12 5.03
C PHE A 12 6.79 -12.12 6.22
N SER A 13 7.98 -11.56 5.99
CA SER A 13 9.01 -11.40 7.03
C SER A 13 8.59 -10.36 8.07
N LEU A 14 9.17 -10.40 9.28
CA LEU A 14 8.89 -9.39 10.31
C LEU A 14 9.14 -7.96 9.82
N LEU A 15 10.22 -7.74 9.05
CA LEU A 15 10.56 -6.44 8.50
C LEU A 15 9.46 -5.89 7.58
N HIS A 16 8.94 -6.71 6.66
CA HIS A 16 7.88 -6.28 5.76
C HIS A 16 6.61 -5.91 6.51
N ARG A 17 6.25 -6.70 7.52
CA ARG A 17 5.07 -6.45 8.36
C ARG A 17 5.22 -5.18 9.19
N PHE A 18 6.40 -4.94 9.75
CA PHE A 18 6.71 -3.73 10.50
C PHE A 18 6.63 -2.49 9.59
N CYS A 19 7.25 -2.52 8.41
CA CYS A 19 7.17 -1.42 7.46
C CYS A 19 5.72 -1.18 7.02
N HIS A 20 4.96 -2.23 6.74
CA HIS A 20 3.55 -2.12 6.37
C HIS A 20 2.71 -1.49 7.50
N PHE A 21 2.94 -1.88 8.75
CA PHE A 21 2.27 -1.27 9.90
C PHE A 21 2.55 0.23 10.01
N LEU A 22 3.82 0.66 9.85
CA LEU A 22 4.17 2.07 9.83
C LEU A 22 3.47 2.81 8.68
N ILE A 23 3.40 2.20 7.49
CA ILE A 23 2.70 2.76 6.34
C ILE A 23 1.20 2.88 6.61
N ILE A 24 0.52 1.88 7.18
CA ILE A 24 -0.91 1.97 7.53
C ILE A 24 -1.16 3.18 8.43
N ILE A 25 -0.45 3.28 9.55
CA ILE A 25 -0.68 4.35 10.54
C ILE A 25 -0.38 5.73 9.95
N SER A 26 0.75 5.86 9.25
CA SER A 26 1.13 7.14 8.67
C SER A 26 0.24 7.56 7.50
N PHE A 27 -0.12 6.64 6.61
CA PHE A 27 -0.99 6.91 5.46
C PHE A 27 -2.37 7.37 5.92
N PHE A 28 -2.97 6.68 6.90
CA PHE A 28 -4.25 7.11 7.46
C PHE A 28 -4.15 8.49 8.10
N GLY A 29 -3.09 8.76 8.88
CA GLY A 29 -2.87 10.10 9.45
C GLY A 29 -2.72 11.19 8.38
N LEU A 30 -1.97 10.92 7.30
CA LEU A 30 -1.81 11.83 6.16
C LEU A 30 -3.14 12.12 5.47
N VAL A 31 -3.93 11.09 5.20
CA VAL A 31 -5.24 11.21 4.52
C VAL A 31 -6.24 11.94 5.40
N LEU A 32 -6.35 11.56 6.68
CA LEU A 32 -7.32 12.15 7.61
C LEU A 32 -7.02 13.63 7.90
N THR A 33 -5.75 14.06 7.83
CA THR A 33 -5.36 15.46 8.01
C THR A 33 -5.31 16.27 6.70
N GLY A 34 -5.04 15.61 5.57
CA GLY A 34 -4.87 16.23 4.26
C GLY A 34 -6.16 16.36 3.45
N MET A 35 -7.04 15.36 3.49
CA MET A 35 -8.32 15.39 2.73
C MET A 35 -9.22 16.54 3.15
N PRO A 36 -9.35 16.88 4.45
CA PRO A 36 -10.07 18.07 4.85
C PRO A 36 -9.59 19.37 4.16
N LEU A 37 -8.30 19.49 3.82
CA LEU A 37 -7.77 20.64 3.07
C LEU A 37 -8.30 20.64 1.64
N ALA A 38 -8.23 19.48 1.01
CA ALA A 38 -8.61 19.28 -0.38
C ALA A 38 -10.12 19.47 -0.59
N PHE A 39 -10.93 19.22 0.44
CA PHE A 39 -12.39 19.26 0.41
C PHE A 39 -12.97 20.27 1.42
N ARG A 40 -12.25 21.37 1.69
CA ARG A 40 -12.62 22.41 2.69
C ARG A 40 -14.04 22.98 2.59
N ASN A 41 -14.69 22.87 1.44
CA ASN A 41 -16.04 23.38 1.20
C ASN A 41 -17.15 22.40 1.66
N TYR A 42 -16.81 21.18 2.08
CA TYR A 42 -17.77 20.15 2.48
C TYR A 42 -17.82 20.01 4.01
N ASP A 43 -19.01 19.75 4.55
CA ASP A 43 -19.26 19.71 6.00
C ASP A 43 -18.47 18.62 6.72
N TRP A 44 -18.37 17.43 6.13
CA TRP A 44 -17.59 16.33 6.68
C TRP A 44 -16.10 16.69 6.83
N ALA A 45 -15.58 17.49 5.89
CA ALA A 45 -14.20 17.94 5.88
C ALA A 45 -13.96 18.96 7.01
N ARG A 46 -14.89 19.90 7.20
CA ARG A 46 -14.86 20.87 8.31
C ARG A 46 -14.94 20.17 9.65
N TRP A 47 -15.89 19.24 9.82
CA TRP A 47 -16.03 18.42 11.03
C TRP A 47 -14.76 17.64 11.37
N LEU A 48 -14.15 16.99 10.36
CA LEU A 48 -12.92 16.22 10.58
C LEU A 48 -11.77 17.14 11.01
N TYR A 49 -11.69 18.36 10.46
CA TYR A 49 -10.69 19.33 10.90
C TYR A 49 -10.89 19.83 12.33
N GLU A 50 -12.14 20.10 12.71
CA GLU A 50 -12.48 20.48 14.08
C GLU A 50 -12.14 19.36 15.07
N LEU A 51 -12.38 18.09 14.69
CA LEU A 51 -12.00 16.92 15.48
C LEU A 51 -10.49 16.84 15.74
N PHE A 52 -9.66 17.22 14.76
CA PHE A 52 -8.20 17.27 14.92
C PHE A 52 -7.69 18.53 15.66
N GLY A 53 -8.57 19.42 16.12
CA GLY A 53 -8.18 20.66 16.80
C GLY A 53 -7.76 21.79 15.84
N GLY A 54 -8.28 21.78 14.61
CA GLY A 54 -8.10 22.84 13.61
C GLY A 54 -6.84 22.72 12.74
N TYR A 55 -6.69 23.67 11.80
CA TYR A 55 -5.63 23.66 10.79
C TYR A 55 -4.20 23.52 11.34
N PRO A 56 -3.78 24.23 12.42
CA PRO A 56 -2.41 24.14 12.91
C PRO A 56 -2.07 22.74 13.44
N THR A 57 -2.98 22.15 14.22
CA THR A 57 -2.81 20.83 14.82
C THR A 57 -2.84 19.74 13.76
N ALA A 58 -3.80 19.79 12.83
CA ALA A 58 -3.86 18.84 11.71
C ALA A 58 -2.59 18.91 10.84
N GLY A 59 -2.07 20.12 10.56
CA GLY A 59 -0.81 20.28 9.82
C GLY A 59 0.40 19.74 10.57
N PHE A 60 0.43 19.84 11.90
CA PHE A 60 1.48 19.24 12.73
C PHE A 60 1.44 17.71 12.70
N ILE A 61 0.24 17.12 12.88
CA ILE A 61 0.03 15.68 12.77
C ILE A 61 0.43 15.18 11.38
N HIS A 62 0.01 15.88 10.32
CA HIS A 62 0.34 15.54 8.93
C HIS A 62 1.85 15.43 8.72
N ARG A 63 2.62 16.39 9.24
CA ARG A 63 4.09 16.38 9.17
C ARG A 63 4.72 15.24 9.95
N ILE A 64 4.19 14.90 11.14
CA ILE A 64 4.66 13.71 11.89
C ILE A 64 4.41 12.44 11.07
N CYS A 65 3.21 12.28 10.52
CA CYS A 65 2.89 11.13 9.68
C CYS A 65 3.78 11.06 8.44
N ALA A 66 4.07 12.18 7.79
CA ALA A 66 5.01 12.25 6.67
C ALA A 66 6.40 11.74 7.06
N LEU A 67 6.92 12.13 8.22
CA LEU A 67 8.21 11.65 8.73
C LEU A 67 8.21 10.14 8.99
N ILE A 68 7.11 9.58 9.50
CA ILE A 68 6.96 8.12 9.68
C ILE A 68 6.97 7.41 8.31
N THR A 69 6.27 7.94 7.32
CA THR A 69 6.29 7.41 5.95
C THR A 69 7.70 7.47 5.35
N PHE A 70 8.41 8.60 5.50
CA PHE A 70 9.80 8.73 5.03
C PHE A 70 10.72 7.74 5.72
N PHE A 71 10.54 7.52 7.02
CA PHE A 71 11.31 6.53 7.78
C PHE A 71 11.05 5.09 7.28
N ALA A 72 9.79 4.72 7.04
CA ALA A 72 9.44 3.42 6.48
C ALA A 72 10.01 3.22 5.07
N ALA A 73 9.91 4.24 4.21
CA ALA A 73 10.52 4.22 2.88
C ALA A 73 12.05 4.10 2.95
N PHE A 74 12.69 4.83 3.86
CA PHE A 74 14.13 4.78 4.08
C PHE A 74 14.61 3.38 4.52
N ILE A 75 13.92 2.76 5.48
CA ILE A 75 14.19 1.37 5.88
C ILE A 75 14.08 0.42 4.69
N HIS A 76 13.04 0.60 3.87
CA HIS A 76 12.83 -0.24 2.69
C HIS A 76 13.93 -0.07 1.65
N PHE A 77 14.37 1.17 1.36
CA PHE A 77 15.49 1.41 0.45
C PHE A 77 16.82 0.86 0.99
N ILE A 78 17.09 0.96 2.29
CA ILE A 78 18.25 0.31 2.92
C ILE A 78 18.15 -1.20 2.76
N PHE A 79 16.97 -1.79 2.99
CA PHE A 79 16.77 -3.22 2.81
C PHE A 79 17.06 -3.65 1.37
N LEU A 80 16.55 -2.91 0.37
CA LEU A 80 16.84 -3.18 -1.04
C LEU A 80 18.34 -3.04 -1.33
N PHE A 81 18.96 -1.92 -0.95
CA PHE A 81 20.39 -1.66 -1.17
C PHE A 81 21.27 -2.73 -0.51
N TYR A 82 21.00 -3.10 0.74
CA TYR A 82 21.76 -4.12 1.45
C TYR A 82 21.65 -5.48 0.77
N ASN A 83 20.44 -5.90 0.38
CA ASN A 83 20.27 -7.19 -0.27
C ASN A 83 20.85 -7.24 -1.69
N VAL A 84 20.76 -6.15 -2.45
CA VAL A 84 21.25 -6.08 -3.83
C VAL A 84 22.75 -5.81 -3.90
N SER A 85 23.24 -4.77 -3.22
CA SER A 85 24.61 -4.28 -3.37
C SER A 85 25.59 -4.98 -2.44
N VAL A 86 25.18 -5.28 -1.20
CA VAL A 86 26.07 -5.88 -0.18
C VAL A 86 26.00 -7.40 -0.24
N GLN A 87 24.80 -7.97 -0.12
CA GLN A 87 24.58 -9.42 -0.13
C GLN A 87 24.54 -10.03 -1.54
N LYS A 88 24.50 -9.19 -2.58
CA LYS A 88 24.44 -9.62 -4.00
C LYS A 88 23.34 -10.65 -4.28
N LYS A 89 22.22 -10.56 -3.55
CA LYS A 89 21.08 -11.45 -3.76
C LYS A 89 20.47 -11.16 -5.12
N LYS A 90 20.39 -12.21 -5.94
CA LYS A 90 19.68 -12.18 -7.22
C LYS A 90 18.17 -12.20 -6.97
N GLY A 91 17.40 -11.77 -7.96
CA GLY A 91 15.93 -11.89 -7.93
C GLY A 91 15.17 -10.60 -7.63
N PHE A 92 15.84 -9.50 -7.28
CA PHE A 92 15.16 -8.23 -6.98
C PHE A 92 14.68 -7.49 -8.23
N PHE A 93 15.45 -7.55 -9.32
CA PHE A 93 15.10 -6.90 -10.59
C PHE A 93 14.49 -7.84 -11.65
N TRP A 94 14.71 -9.15 -11.49
CA TRP A 94 14.23 -10.16 -12.44
C TRP A 94 13.83 -11.45 -11.75
N GLY A 95 12.80 -12.11 -12.29
CA GLY A 95 12.34 -13.42 -11.82
C GLY A 95 11.31 -13.35 -10.68
N PRO A 96 11.02 -14.49 -10.02
CA PRO A 96 9.83 -14.63 -9.18
C PRO A 96 9.85 -13.82 -7.88
N ASN A 97 11.03 -13.37 -7.44
CA ASN A 97 11.14 -12.53 -6.25
C ASN A 97 11.06 -11.03 -6.55
N SER A 98 11.03 -10.64 -7.83
CA SER A 98 11.04 -9.25 -8.23
C SER A 98 9.65 -8.64 -8.10
N LEU A 99 9.62 -7.42 -7.59
CA LEU A 99 8.43 -6.56 -7.57
C LEU A 99 8.35 -5.65 -8.81
N LEU A 100 9.31 -5.73 -9.73
CA LEU A 100 9.22 -5.07 -11.02
C LEU A 100 8.36 -5.88 -11.99
N ILE A 101 7.66 -5.20 -12.88
CA ILE A 101 6.91 -5.84 -13.98
C ILE A 101 7.88 -6.61 -14.88
N GLN A 102 7.51 -7.83 -15.22
CA GLN A 102 8.25 -8.81 -16.01
C GLN A 102 7.44 -9.21 -17.24
N PRO A 103 8.07 -9.72 -18.32
CA PRO A 103 7.34 -10.22 -19.49
C PRO A 103 6.30 -11.30 -19.15
N ARG A 104 6.57 -12.13 -18.13
CA ARG A 104 5.62 -13.13 -17.62
C ARG A 104 4.29 -12.49 -17.17
N ASP A 105 4.34 -11.31 -16.57
CA ASP A 105 3.15 -10.63 -16.04
C ASP A 105 2.14 -10.33 -17.17
N VAL A 106 2.60 -10.07 -18.40
CA VAL A 106 1.73 -9.90 -19.57
C VAL A 106 0.99 -11.19 -19.92
N PHE A 107 1.68 -12.33 -19.86
CA PHE A 107 1.05 -13.62 -20.09
C PHE A 107 0.06 -13.99 -18.98
N ASP A 108 0.39 -13.63 -17.74
CA ASP A 108 -0.50 -13.81 -16.59
C ASP A 108 -1.78 -12.94 -16.74
N ILE A 109 -1.66 -11.68 -17.17
CA ILE A 109 -2.80 -10.80 -17.51
C ILE A 109 -3.68 -11.44 -18.59
N ILE A 110 -3.08 -11.89 -19.70
CA ILE A 110 -3.84 -12.53 -20.79
C ILE A 110 -4.51 -13.82 -20.31
N GLY A 111 -3.83 -14.59 -19.45
CA GLY A 111 -4.36 -15.81 -18.85
C GLY A 111 -5.56 -15.53 -17.94
N ASP A 112 -5.50 -14.48 -17.12
CA ASP A 112 -6.62 -14.05 -16.31
C ASP A 112 -7.80 -13.60 -17.17
N LEU A 113 -7.57 -12.80 -18.21
CA LEU A 113 -8.64 -12.39 -19.13
C LEU A 113 -9.31 -13.61 -19.77
N LYS A 114 -8.54 -14.62 -20.18
CA LYS A 114 -9.09 -15.89 -20.70
C LYS A 114 -9.88 -16.64 -19.65
N TRP A 115 -9.40 -16.68 -18.41
CA TRP A 115 -10.09 -17.34 -17.30
C TRP A 115 -11.41 -16.63 -16.96
N PHE A 116 -11.42 -15.29 -16.89
CA PHE A 116 -12.63 -14.49 -16.69
C PHE A 116 -13.66 -14.69 -17.80
N LEU A 117 -13.21 -14.84 -19.05
CA LEU A 117 -14.08 -15.15 -20.20
C LEU A 117 -14.48 -16.64 -20.27
N GLY A 118 -14.05 -17.48 -19.34
CA GLY A 118 -14.36 -18.92 -19.30
C GLY A 118 -13.66 -19.77 -20.36
N ILE A 119 -12.68 -19.22 -21.08
CA ILE A 119 -11.97 -19.86 -22.20
C ILE A 119 -10.59 -20.41 -21.80
N GLY A 120 -10.22 -20.32 -20.53
CA GLY A 120 -8.93 -20.78 -20.04
C GLY A 120 -8.95 -21.09 -18.54
N LYS A 121 -7.87 -21.73 -18.08
CA LYS A 121 -7.62 -21.91 -16.65
C LYS A 121 -7.02 -20.65 -16.03
N ARG A 122 -7.28 -20.43 -14.74
CA ARG A 122 -6.60 -19.40 -13.95
C ARG A 122 -5.08 -19.58 -14.03
N PRO A 123 -4.28 -18.50 -14.19
CA PRO A 123 -2.83 -18.56 -14.17
C PRO A 123 -2.28 -19.13 -12.85
N ASP A 124 -1.22 -19.95 -12.95
CA ASP A 124 -0.48 -20.43 -11.79
C ASP A 124 0.47 -19.32 -11.31
N PHE A 125 -0.03 -18.42 -10.46
CA PHE A 125 0.75 -17.28 -10.00
C PHE A 125 1.97 -17.69 -9.17
N ASP A 126 3.03 -16.91 -9.35
CA ASP A 126 4.24 -16.99 -8.56
C ASP A 126 4.10 -16.18 -7.26
N ARG A 127 5.21 -15.89 -6.55
CA ARG A 127 5.25 -15.18 -5.27
C ARG A 127 4.52 -13.84 -5.31
N TRP A 128 4.61 -13.15 -6.43
CA TRP A 128 3.95 -11.87 -6.66
C TRP A 128 3.10 -11.96 -7.92
N ILE A 129 1.85 -11.52 -7.82
CA ILE A 129 0.97 -11.33 -8.97
C ILE A 129 1.25 -9.96 -9.61
N TYR A 130 0.97 -9.83 -10.90
CA TYR A 130 1.17 -8.59 -11.65
C TYR A 130 0.49 -7.37 -11.02
N TRP A 131 -0.71 -7.51 -10.44
CA TRP A 131 -1.38 -6.41 -9.76
C TRP A 131 -0.70 -6.04 -8.44
N GLU A 132 -0.20 -7.00 -7.64
CA GLU A 132 0.59 -6.68 -6.44
C GLU A 132 1.86 -5.89 -6.79
N LYS A 133 2.50 -6.24 -7.91
CA LYS A 133 3.65 -5.51 -8.44
C LYS A 133 3.27 -4.10 -8.88
N PHE A 134 2.14 -3.96 -9.57
CA PHE A 134 1.62 -2.65 -9.97
C PHE A 134 1.29 -1.78 -8.74
N GLU A 135 0.60 -2.32 -7.73
CA GLU A 135 0.31 -1.63 -6.48
C GLU A 135 1.60 -1.19 -5.77
N TYR A 136 2.59 -2.08 -5.68
CA TYR A 136 3.90 -1.73 -5.12
C TYR A 136 4.58 -0.59 -5.88
N LEU A 137 4.65 -0.66 -7.21
CA LEU A 137 5.31 0.37 -8.03
C LEU A 137 4.56 1.70 -7.98
N SER A 138 3.23 1.66 -8.02
CA SER A 138 2.37 2.83 -7.87
C SER A 138 2.59 3.49 -6.52
N LEU A 139 2.69 2.72 -5.43
CA LEU A 139 2.97 3.25 -4.11
C LEU A 139 4.37 3.87 -4.02
N MET A 140 5.39 3.25 -4.63
CA MET A 140 6.74 3.82 -4.65
C MET A 140 6.82 5.12 -5.43
N TRP A 141 6.14 5.19 -6.57
CA TRP A 141 6.00 6.42 -7.35
C TRP A 141 5.28 7.50 -6.56
N GLY A 142 4.09 7.20 -6.02
CA GLY A 142 3.31 8.15 -5.23
C GLY A 142 4.09 8.64 -4.02
N THR A 143 4.81 7.77 -3.32
CA THR A 143 5.67 8.17 -2.19
C THR A 143 6.75 9.16 -2.62
N LEU A 144 7.39 8.95 -3.77
CA LEU A 144 8.40 9.87 -4.30
C LEU A 144 7.78 11.24 -4.64
N VAL A 145 6.66 11.26 -5.37
CA VAL A 145 5.96 12.50 -5.75
C VAL A 145 5.49 13.26 -4.51
N MET A 146 4.88 12.57 -3.56
CA MET A 146 4.40 13.14 -2.29
C MET A 146 5.55 13.66 -1.42
N ALA A 147 6.68 12.96 -1.38
CA ALA A 147 7.87 13.43 -0.65
C ALA A 147 8.44 14.72 -1.25
N LEU A 148 8.64 14.76 -2.58
CA LEU A 148 9.20 15.92 -3.25
C LEU A 148 8.29 17.14 -3.13
N THR A 149 7.01 16.99 -3.47
CA THR A 149 6.03 18.08 -3.40
C THR A 149 5.76 18.50 -1.97
N GLY A 150 5.68 17.56 -1.03
CA GLY A 150 5.50 17.83 0.39
C GLY A 150 6.67 18.61 0.99
N LEU A 151 7.92 18.30 0.62
CA LEU A 151 9.09 19.06 1.05
C LEU A 151 9.09 20.49 0.49
N ILE A 152 8.66 20.67 -0.77
CA ILE A 152 8.48 22.00 -1.36
C ILE A 152 7.46 22.81 -0.55
N LEU A 153 6.33 22.21 -0.20
CA LEU A 153 5.26 22.85 0.58
C LEU A 153 5.63 23.06 2.05
N TRP A 154 6.54 22.26 2.59
CA TRP A 154 7.05 22.43 3.96
C TRP A 154 8.05 23.60 4.04
N PHE A 155 8.87 23.81 3.01
CA PHE A 155 9.87 24.87 2.95
C PHE A 155 9.67 25.82 1.75
N PRO A 156 8.48 26.44 1.59
CA PRO A 156 8.12 27.13 0.37
C PRO A 156 9.05 28.30 0.06
N VAL A 157 9.47 29.06 1.08
CA VAL A 157 10.38 30.20 0.93
C VAL A 157 11.75 29.76 0.38
N GLN A 158 12.27 28.63 0.85
CA GLN A 158 13.57 28.10 0.43
C GLN A 158 13.49 27.62 -1.02
N PHE A 159 12.43 26.92 -1.40
CA PHE A 159 12.27 26.40 -2.76
C PHE A 159 11.98 27.50 -3.78
N THR A 160 11.25 28.56 -3.41
CA THR A 160 11.07 29.73 -4.29
C THR A 160 12.40 30.43 -4.60
N LYS A 161 13.34 30.48 -3.63
CA LYS A 161 14.66 31.13 -3.83
C LYS A 161 15.58 30.40 -4.82
N ILE A 162 15.30 29.14 -5.14
CA ILE A 162 16.08 28.35 -6.11
C ILE A 162 15.72 28.75 -7.55
N ILE A 163 14.52 29.31 -7.76
CA ILE A 163 14.03 29.68 -9.08
C ILE A 163 14.72 30.97 -9.54
N PRO A 164 15.37 30.99 -10.73
CA PRO A 164 15.98 32.19 -11.27
C PRO A 164 14.97 33.33 -11.44
N ALA A 165 15.38 34.56 -11.10
CA ALA A 165 14.51 35.74 -11.19
C ALA A 165 13.93 35.94 -12.61
N SER A 166 14.66 35.53 -13.64
CA SER A 166 14.23 35.60 -15.05
C SER A 166 12.99 34.75 -15.36
N VAL A 167 12.71 33.72 -14.58
CA VAL A 167 11.55 32.82 -14.77
C VAL A 167 10.59 32.80 -13.57
N ALA A 168 10.91 33.49 -12.47
CA ALA A 168 10.09 33.52 -11.25
C ALA A 168 8.69 34.13 -11.46
N GLY A 169 8.49 34.97 -12.48
CA GLY A 169 7.16 35.48 -12.87
C GLY A 169 6.31 34.49 -13.66
N ILE A 170 6.88 33.35 -14.07
CA ILE A 170 6.25 32.32 -14.91
C ILE A 170 6.10 31.00 -14.14
N ILE A 171 7.10 30.67 -13.30
CA ILE A 171 7.18 29.40 -12.57
C ILE A 171 7.03 29.66 -11.08
N ASP A 172 5.87 29.27 -10.54
CA ASP A 172 5.62 29.22 -9.10
C ASP A 172 5.70 27.76 -8.60
N LEU A 173 6.89 27.38 -8.14
CA LEU A 173 7.19 26.02 -7.72
C LEU A 173 6.29 25.55 -6.55
N PRO A 174 6.08 26.33 -5.46
CA PRO A 174 5.08 25.98 -4.43
C PRO A 174 3.66 25.76 -4.95
N SER A 175 3.16 26.60 -5.87
CA SER A 175 1.80 26.42 -6.42
C SER A 175 1.69 25.17 -7.29
N ILE A 176 2.71 24.89 -8.11
CA ILE A 176 2.78 23.64 -8.89
C ILE A 176 2.82 22.43 -7.94
N ALA A 177 3.66 22.48 -6.90
CA ALA A 177 3.73 21.43 -5.91
C ALA A 177 2.40 21.23 -5.18
N LEU A 178 1.68 22.30 -4.84
CA LEU A 178 0.37 22.21 -4.19
C LEU A 178 -0.65 21.46 -5.04
N ILE A 179 -0.71 21.78 -6.33
CA ILE A 179 -1.61 21.12 -7.29
C ILE A 179 -1.27 19.64 -7.39
N ILE A 180 0.00 19.32 -7.65
CA ILE A 180 0.46 17.92 -7.80
C ILE A 180 0.23 17.14 -6.51
N HIS A 181 0.63 17.69 -5.36
CA HIS A 181 0.47 17.03 -4.06
C HIS A 181 -0.99 16.73 -3.74
N ARG A 182 -1.89 17.68 -4.01
CA ARG A 182 -3.33 17.50 -3.77
C ARG A 182 -3.92 16.41 -4.65
N TYR A 183 -3.67 16.45 -5.96
CA TYR A 183 -4.24 15.46 -6.88
C TYR A 183 -3.63 14.07 -6.70
N GLU A 184 -2.33 13.98 -6.45
CA GLU A 184 -1.67 12.72 -6.13
C GLU A 184 -2.20 12.13 -4.82
N ALA A 185 -2.43 12.96 -3.79
CA ALA A 185 -3.03 12.50 -2.53
C ALA A 185 -4.43 11.92 -2.74
N ILE A 186 -5.28 12.58 -3.54
CA ILE A 186 -6.63 12.09 -3.88
C ILE A 186 -6.53 10.77 -4.64
N LEU A 187 -5.66 10.68 -5.64
CA LEU A 187 -5.43 9.46 -6.42
C LEU A 187 -4.95 8.32 -5.52
N ALA A 188 -3.93 8.56 -4.69
CA ALA A 188 -3.36 7.57 -3.78
C ALA A 188 -4.38 7.06 -2.75
N ALA A 189 -5.13 7.97 -2.09
CA ALA A 189 -6.17 7.59 -1.14
C ALA A 189 -7.30 6.81 -1.82
N GLY A 190 -7.77 7.28 -2.98
CA GLY A 190 -8.78 6.58 -3.78
C GLY A 190 -8.31 5.17 -4.16
N PHE A 191 -7.08 5.04 -4.68
CA PHE A 191 -6.52 3.76 -5.09
C PHE A 191 -6.36 2.77 -3.92
N ILE A 192 -5.83 3.23 -2.78
CA ILE A 192 -5.63 2.36 -1.61
C ILE A 192 -6.97 1.93 -0.99
N PHE A 193 -7.90 2.86 -0.80
CA PHE A 193 -9.18 2.54 -0.16
C PHE A 193 -10.17 1.81 -1.07
N THR A 194 -9.91 1.79 -2.38
CA THR A 194 -10.67 0.97 -3.33
C THR A 194 -9.84 -0.25 -3.74
N ILE A 195 -9.04 -0.12 -4.79
CA ILE A 195 -8.35 -1.22 -5.47
C ILE A 195 -7.60 -2.13 -4.49
N HIS A 196 -6.73 -1.56 -3.66
CA HIS A 196 -5.93 -2.34 -2.71
C HIS A 196 -6.80 -3.06 -1.67
N PHE A 197 -7.78 -2.36 -1.07
CA PHE A 197 -8.71 -2.95 -0.11
C PHE A 197 -9.58 -4.05 -0.73
N PHE A 198 -10.05 -3.86 -1.96
CA PHE A 198 -10.85 -4.86 -2.66
C PHE A 198 -10.06 -6.12 -3.00
N HIS A 199 -8.86 -5.97 -3.53
CA HIS A 199 -8.02 -7.10 -3.91
C HIS A 199 -7.41 -7.85 -2.72
N THR A 200 -7.34 -7.22 -1.55
CA THR A 200 -6.68 -7.81 -0.38
C THR A 200 -7.68 -8.24 0.69
N HIS A 201 -8.59 -7.37 1.11
CA HIS A 201 -9.40 -7.57 2.32
C HIS A 201 -10.87 -7.90 2.05
N LEU A 202 -11.43 -7.45 0.92
CA LEU A 202 -12.85 -7.63 0.61
C LEU A 202 -13.14 -8.85 -0.28
N LEU A 203 -12.15 -9.70 -0.52
CA LEU A 203 -12.38 -11.01 -1.12
C LEU A 203 -13.21 -11.89 -0.16
N PRO A 204 -14.23 -12.62 -0.63
CA PRO A 204 -15.08 -13.46 0.22
C PRO A 204 -14.30 -14.42 1.12
N GLU A 205 -13.20 -14.97 0.62
CA GLU A 205 -12.33 -15.92 1.32
C GLU A 205 -11.48 -15.25 2.42
N LYS A 206 -11.35 -13.92 2.39
CA LYS A 206 -10.54 -13.12 3.32
C LYS A 206 -11.38 -12.37 4.34
N MET A 207 -12.70 -12.44 4.26
CA MET A 207 -13.58 -11.73 5.18
C MET A 207 -13.30 -12.13 6.64
N PRO A 208 -13.25 -11.16 7.59
CA PRO A 208 -13.49 -9.73 7.40
C PRO A 208 -12.26 -8.93 6.93
N VAL A 209 -11.04 -9.47 7.06
CA VAL A 209 -9.77 -8.89 6.62
C VAL A 209 -8.73 -10.00 6.39
N ASP A 210 -7.90 -9.87 5.35
CA ASP A 210 -6.69 -10.70 5.23
C ASP A 210 -5.70 -10.45 6.38
N GLU A 211 -5.41 -11.50 7.15
CA GLU A 211 -4.50 -11.49 8.31
C GLU A 211 -3.03 -11.74 7.92
N ALA A 212 -2.71 -12.10 6.68
CA ALA A 212 -1.39 -12.57 6.26
C ALA A 212 -0.31 -11.49 6.46
N ILE A 213 -0.59 -10.22 6.16
CA ILE A 213 0.38 -9.13 6.34
C ILE A 213 0.61 -8.77 7.81
N PHE A 214 -0.29 -9.14 8.71
CA PHE A 214 -0.14 -8.88 10.15
C PHE A 214 0.55 -10.06 10.85
N THR A 215 0.10 -11.27 10.57
CA THR A 215 0.62 -12.50 11.19
C THR A 215 1.89 -13.02 10.50
N GLY A 216 2.06 -12.69 9.22
CA GLY A 216 3.13 -13.20 8.35
C GLY A 216 2.87 -14.59 7.80
N LYS A 217 1.70 -15.17 8.08
CA LYS A 217 1.42 -16.60 7.90
C LYS A 217 0.27 -16.80 6.93
N ILE A 218 0.32 -17.90 6.20
CA ILE A 218 -0.71 -18.33 5.26
C ILE A 218 -0.93 -19.83 5.43
N THR A 219 -2.17 -20.31 5.27
CA THR A 219 -2.45 -21.75 5.31
C THR A 219 -1.96 -22.45 4.04
N GLU A 220 -1.70 -23.75 4.09
CA GLU A 220 -1.29 -24.51 2.89
C GLU A 220 -2.32 -24.44 1.75
N GLU A 221 -3.60 -24.52 2.09
CA GLU A 221 -4.72 -24.47 1.14
C GLU A 221 -4.73 -23.14 0.39
N GLU A 222 -4.67 -22.04 1.14
CA GLU A 222 -4.62 -20.68 0.61
C GLU A 222 -3.34 -20.44 -0.19
N PHE A 223 -2.20 -20.97 0.27
CA PHE A 223 -0.93 -20.84 -0.45
C PHE A 223 -0.97 -21.55 -1.81
N LYS A 224 -1.57 -22.76 -1.88
CA LYS A 224 -1.79 -23.49 -3.14
C LYS A 224 -2.82 -22.81 -4.03
N HIS A 225 -3.88 -22.25 -3.45
CA HIS A 225 -4.94 -21.58 -4.20
C HIS A 225 -4.47 -20.27 -4.82
N GLU A 226 -3.74 -19.44 -4.07
CA GLU A 226 -3.35 -18.09 -4.50
C GLU A 226 -2.00 -18.04 -5.19
N ARG A 227 -1.06 -18.92 -4.83
CA ARG A 227 0.35 -18.84 -5.25
C ARG A 227 0.89 -20.22 -5.64
N LEU A 228 0.11 -20.97 -6.42
CA LEU A 228 0.44 -22.34 -6.84
C LEU A 228 1.82 -22.45 -7.49
N GLY A 229 2.21 -21.47 -8.31
CA GLY A 229 3.51 -21.42 -8.96
C GLY A 229 4.67 -21.27 -7.96
N GLN A 230 4.47 -20.47 -6.90
CA GLN A 230 5.45 -20.37 -5.81
C GLN A 230 5.54 -21.69 -5.03
N PHE A 231 4.39 -22.28 -4.68
CA PHE A 231 4.31 -23.53 -3.94
C PHE A 231 5.08 -24.65 -4.66
N LYS A 232 4.73 -24.91 -5.93
CA LYS A 232 5.39 -25.93 -6.78
C LYS A 232 6.89 -25.68 -6.92
N ARG A 233 7.32 -24.42 -7.09
CA ARG A 233 8.75 -24.11 -7.17
C ARG A 233 9.47 -24.46 -5.88
N LEU A 234 8.95 -24.05 -4.72
CA LEU A 234 9.59 -24.30 -3.43
C LEU A 234 9.62 -25.80 -3.10
N GLU A 235 8.57 -26.53 -3.46
CA GLU A 235 8.51 -27.99 -3.35
C GLU A 235 9.57 -28.66 -4.24
N ASN A 236 9.65 -28.31 -5.52
CA ASN A 236 10.64 -28.83 -6.46
C ASN A 236 12.09 -28.51 -6.03
N GLN A 237 12.30 -27.37 -5.37
CA GLN A 237 13.60 -26.97 -4.84
C GLN A 237 13.90 -27.57 -3.45
N ARG A 238 12.98 -28.35 -2.87
CA ARG A 238 13.08 -28.89 -1.49
C ARG A 238 13.28 -27.81 -0.42
N LEU A 239 12.74 -26.62 -0.66
CA LEU A 239 12.82 -25.46 0.24
C LEU A 239 11.53 -25.25 1.05
N LEU A 240 10.46 -25.99 0.78
CA LEU A 240 9.15 -25.79 1.39
C LEU A 240 9.18 -25.92 2.93
N GLU A 241 9.95 -26.88 3.46
CA GLU A 241 10.12 -27.08 4.91
C GLU A 241 10.71 -25.84 5.61
N ASN A 242 11.58 -25.07 4.95
CA ASN A 242 12.20 -23.87 5.54
C ASN A 242 11.19 -22.75 5.79
N TYR A 243 10.01 -22.82 5.16
CA TYR A 243 8.95 -21.83 5.33
C TYR A 243 7.85 -22.32 6.27
N LYS A 244 7.87 -23.58 6.72
CA LYS A 244 6.83 -24.08 7.64
C LYS A 244 6.91 -23.38 8.98
N VAL A 245 5.76 -22.93 9.46
CA VAL A 245 5.60 -22.23 10.73
C VAL A 245 4.34 -22.69 11.43
N ALA A 246 4.31 -22.56 12.76
CA ALA A 246 3.09 -22.79 13.52
C ALA A 246 2.01 -21.77 13.12
N PRO A 247 0.72 -22.14 13.13
CA PRO A 247 -0.38 -21.20 12.87
C PRO A 247 -0.33 -19.97 13.80
N PRO A 248 -0.98 -18.84 13.43
CA PRO A 248 -1.18 -17.75 14.37
C PRO A 248 -2.03 -18.23 15.55
N SER A 249 -1.77 -17.70 16.75
CA SER A 249 -2.63 -17.96 17.90
C SER A 249 -3.95 -17.21 17.74
N LEU A 250 -5.03 -17.76 18.31
CA LEU A 250 -6.36 -17.12 18.29
C LEU A 250 -6.34 -15.69 18.82
N PHE A 251 -5.50 -15.43 19.83
CA PHE A 251 -5.31 -14.09 20.39
C PHE A 251 -4.69 -13.11 19.38
N VAL A 252 -3.65 -13.53 18.65
CA VAL A 252 -3.02 -12.68 17.63
C VAL A 252 -3.98 -12.39 16.48
N SER A 253 -4.74 -13.39 16.02
CA SER A 253 -5.79 -13.21 15.01
C SER A 253 -6.89 -12.26 15.49
N PHE A 254 -7.34 -12.41 16.74
CA PHE A 254 -8.33 -11.52 17.34
C PHE A 254 -7.85 -10.06 17.36
N ILE A 255 -6.64 -9.80 17.86
CA ILE A 255 -6.07 -8.45 17.93
C ILE A 255 -5.85 -7.87 16.53
N THR A 256 -5.42 -8.70 15.57
CA THR A 256 -5.28 -8.30 14.16
C THR A 256 -6.61 -7.78 13.62
N ARG A 257 -7.70 -8.53 13.80
CA ARG A 257 -9.03 -8.13 13.33
C ARG A 257 -9.57 -6.90 14.07
N LEU A 258 -9.35 -6.81 15.38
CA LEU A 258 -9.72 -5.65 16.20
C LEU A 258 -9.07 -4.37 15.69
N PHE A 259 -7.84 -4.46 15.16
CA PHE A 259 -7.12 -3.33 14.59
C PHE A 259 -7.49 -3.06 13.12
N ALA A 260 -7.45 -4.08 12.27
CA ALA A 260 -7.55 -3.93 10.82
C ALA A 260 -8.98 -3.64 10.33
N VAL A 261 -10.01 -4.20 10.97
CA VAL A 261 -11.41 -3.98 10.57
C VAL A 261 -11.82 -2.50 10.72
N PRO A 262 -11.56 -1.82 11.86
CA PRO A 262 -11.83 -0.38 11.97
C PRO A 262 -11.10 0.45 10.92
N ILE A 263 -9.83 0.13 10.63
CA ILE A 263 -9.03 0.83 9.62
C ILE A 263 -9.66 0.67 8.23
N LEU A 264 -10.05 -0.55 7.87
CA LEU A 264 -10.76 -0.85 6.62
C LEU A 264 -12.05 -0.01 6.53
N ILE A 265 -12.88 -0.02 7.58
CA ILE A 265 -14.12 0.75 7.64
C ILE A 265 -13.85 2.26 7.51
N THR A 266 -12.87 2.79 8.22
CA THR A 266 -12.49 4.21 8.13
C THR A 266 -12.06 4.58 6.72
N GLY A 267 -11.25 3.74 6.05
CA GLY A 267 -10.84 4.00 4.67
C GLY A 267 -12.02 3.97 3.69
N LEU A 268 -12.94 3.01 3.86
CA LEU A 268 -14.17 2.93 3.05
C LEU A 268 -15.09 4.13 3.26
N ILE A 269 -15.24 4.62 4.50
CA ILE A 269 -15.99 5.86 4.80
C ILE A 269 -15.31 7.06 4.13
N MET A 270 -13.98 7.17 4.25
CA MET A 270 -13.21 8.28 3.67
C MET A 270 -13.33 8.33 2.15
N VAL A 271 -13.22 7.20 1.45
CA VAL A 271 -13.43 7.19 0.00
C VAL A 271 -14.88 7.50 -0.38
N GLY A 272 -15.86 7.07 0.43
CA GLY A 272 -17.26 7.47 0.28
C GLY A 272 -17.46 8.99 0.34
N PHE A 273 -16.83 9.66 1.30
CA PHE A 273 -16.84 11.12 1.41
C PHE A 273 -16.14 11.82 0.24
N MET A 274 -15.00 11.30 -0.20
CA MET A 274 -14.29 11.85 -1.36
C MET A 274 -15.13 11.71 -2.63
N PHE A 275 -15.76 10.55 -2.85
CA PHE A 275 -16.58 10.29 -4.02
C PHE A 275 -17.86 11.12 -4.03
N SER A 276 -18.54 11.27 -2.89
CA SER A 276 -19.73 12.13 -2.78
C SER A 276 -19.41 13.59 -3.09
N ALA A 277 -18.25 14.08 -2.62
CA ALA A 277 -17.78 15.41 -2.93
C ALA A 277 -17.55 15.60 -4.44
N LEU A 278 -16.91 14.64 -5.10
CA LEU A 278 -16.67 14.69 -6.55
C LEU A 278 -17.97 14.65 -7.37
N ILE A 279 -18.97 13.87 -6.95
CA ILE A 279 -20.29 13.84 -7.61
C ILE A 279 -20.99 15.20 -7.48
N VAL A 280 -21.05 15.75 -6.27
CA VAL A 280 -21.71 17.05 -6.02
C VAL A 280 -21.00 18.17 -6.77
N TRP A 281 -19.69 18.08 -6.98
CA TRP A 281 -18.95 19.05 -7.78
C TRP A 281 -19.24 18.95 -9.30
N ALA A 282 -19.60 17.76 -9.79
CA ALA A 282 -19.86 17.51 -11.20
C ALA A 282 -21.31 17.83 -11.64
N ILE A 283 -22.23 17.98 -10.68
CA ILE A 283 -23.65 18.36 -10.87
C ILE A 283 -23.78 19.87 -10.69
#